data_AF-A0A1Q9NS90-F1
#
_entry.id   AF-A0A1Q9NS90-F1
#
_cell.length_a   1.000
_cell.length_b   1.000
_cell.length_c   1.000
_cell.angle_alpha   90.00
_cell.angle_beta   90.00
_cell.angle_gamma   90.00
#
_symmetry.space_group_name_H-M   'P 1'
#
loop_
_entity.id
_entity.type
_entity.pdbx_description
1 polymer ?
#
loop_
_entity_poly.entity_id
_entity_poly.type
_entity_poly.pdbx_seq_one_letter_code
_entity_poly.pdbx_strand_id
1 'polypeptide(L)'
;MDVKTISENSLNNCYYLKSLRVLSKKWTVFIVLQLLEFETLNFTNIQNRIKKQSEENLSATVLSGSLSTLEEQGIVKRKVLSEKMPIRVIYSLTEKGKELGELLNKIDIWTNKWENNDGKKHREKCKLCKQLPHLLVEVIAES
;
A
#
# COMPACT_ATOMS: atom_id res chain seq x y z
N MET A 1 -37.17 -11.53 6.70
CA MET A 1 -36.09 -11.25 5.73
C MET A 1 -35.12 -12.41 5.82
N ASP A 2 -35.23 -13.38 4.93
CA ASP A 2 -34.38 -14.56 4.89
C ASP A 2 -32.95 -14.15 4.50
N VAL A 3 -32.04 -14.19 5.48
CA VAL A 3 -30.60 -14.10 5.22
C VAL A 3 -30.21 -15.41 4.55
N LYS A 4 -30.18 -15.44 3.21
CA LYS A 4 -29.64 -16.56 2.45
C LYS A 4 -28.19 -16.78 2.87
N THR A 5 -27.91 -17.93 3.47
CA THR A 5 -26.56 -18.35 3.87
C THR A 5 -25.62 -18.27 2.67
N ILE A 6 -24.63 -17.36 2.72
CA ILE A 6 -23.61 -17.23 1.67
C ILE A 6 -22.72 -18.46 1.74
N SER A 7 -22.67 -19.27 0.68
CA SER A 7 -21.82 -20.46 0.64
C SER A 7 -20.32 -20.09 0.59
N GLU A 8 -19.46 -20.94 1.15
CA GLU A 8 -18.00 -20.76 1.16
C GLU A 8 -17.41 -20.52 -0.24
N ASN A 9 -17.94 -21.22 -1.26
CA ASN A 9 -17.52 -21.08 -2.64
C ASN A 9 -17.87 -19.70 -3.24
N SER A 10 -18.96 -19.08 -2.75
CA SER A 10 -19.36 -17.73 -3.16
C SER A 10 -18.46 -16.66 -2.55
N LEU A 11 -17.97 -16.86 -1.32
CA LEU A 11 -17.00 -15.96 -0.69
C LEU A 11 -15.63 -16.02 -1.39
N ASN A 12 -15.21 -17.21 -1.83
CA ASN A 12 -13.93 -17.38 -2.50
C ASN A 12 -13.88 -16.76 -3.91
N ASN A 13 -15.02 -16.65 -4.59
CA ASN A 13 -15.12 -15.99 -5.89
C ASN A 13 -15.54 -14.53 -5.81
N CYS A 14 -15.81 -14.01 -4.62
CA CYS A 14 -16.19 -12.62 -4.41
C CYS A 14 -15.02 -11.66 -4.72
N TYR A 15 -15.16 -10.87 -5.79
CA TYR A 15 -14.17 -9.88 -6.20
C TYR A 15 -13.90 -8.82 -5.12
N TYR A 16 -14.94 -8.40 -4.39
CA TYR A 16 -14.80 -7.45 -3.28
C TYR A 16 -13.88 -8.00 -2.17
N LEU A 17 -14.11 -9.25 -1.73
CA LEU A 17 -13.26 -9.90 -0.73
C LEU A 17 -11.85 -10.17 -1.24
N LYS A 18 -11.70 -10.50 -2.53
CA LYS A 18 -10.37 -10.64 -3.15
C LYS A 18 -9.58 -9.33 -3.08
N SER A 19 -10.20 -8.19 -3.42
CA SER A 19 -9.57 -6.88 -3.30
C SER A 19 -9.21 -6.58 -1.84
N LEU A 20 -10.13 -6.78 -0.89
CA LEU A 20 -9.85 -6.56 0.53
C LEU A 20 -8.69 -7.42 1.05
N ARG A 21 -8.56 -8.68 0.60
CA ARG A 21 -7.43 -9.54 0.97
C ARG A 21 -6.08 -8.99 0.51
N VAL A 22 -6.03 -8.31 -0.63
CA VAL A 22 -4.81 -7.65 -1.11
C VAL A 22 -4.48 -6.46 -0.21
N LEU A 23 -5.48 -5.66 0.14
CA LEU A 23 -5.32 -4.49 1.02
C LEU A 23 -4.96 -4.85 2.45
N SER A 24 -5.49 -5.95 2.96
CA SER A 24 -5.22 -6.41 4.32
C SER A 24 -3.82 -6.99 4.50
N LYS A 25 -3.06 -7.23 3.41
CA LYS A 25 -1.66 -7.63 3.51
C LYS A 25 -0.84 -6.47 4.06
N LYS A 26 -0.18 -6.71 5.19
CA LYS A 26 0.64 -5.73 5.93
C LYS A 26 1.49 -4.81 5.06
N TRP A 27 2.25 -5.39 4.13
CA TRP A 27 3.23 -4.63 3.35
C TRP A 27 2.64 -3.89 2.14
N THR A 28 1.41 -4.23 1.72
CA THR A 28 0.74 -3.56 0.59
C THR A 28 0.62 -2.07 0.85
N VAL A 29 0.10 -1.69 2.01
CA VAL A 29 -0.11 -0.29 2.39
C VAL A 29 1.20 0.48 2.37
N PHE A 30 2.26 -0.07 2.99
CA PHE A 30 3.56 0.59 3.03
C PHE A 30 4.20 0.74 1.64
N ILE A 31 4.14 -0.28 0.80
CA ILE A 31 4.68 -0.20 -0.58
C ILE A 31 3.93 0.86 -1.38
N VAL A 32 2.60 0.87 -1.32
CA VAL A 32 1.77 1.84 -2.04
C VAL A 32 2.08 3.27 -1.59
N LEU A 33 2.15 3.53 -0.29
CA LEU A 33 2.48 4.85 0.24
C LEU A 33 3.87 5.32 -0.20
N GLN A 34 4.88 4.44 -0.19
CA GLN A 34 6.22 4.81 -0.65
C GLN A 34 6.28 5.10 -2.15
N LEU A 35 5.53 4.36 -2.97
CA LEU A 35 5.48 4.62 -4.41
C LEU A 35 4.60 5.83 -4.77
N LEU A 36 3.64 6.18 -3.92
CA LEU A 36 2.87 7.40 -4.04
C LEU A 36 3.74 8.63 -3.72
N GLU A 37 4.55 8.56 -2.66
CA GLU A 37 5.43 9.66 -2.20
C GLU A 37 6.55 9.99 -3.20
N PHE A 38 7.18 8.96 -3.75
CA PHE A 38 8.42 9.11 -4.53
C PHE A 38 8.23 8.86 -6.02
N GLU A 39 6.99 8.61 -6.46
CA GLU A 39 6.55 8.21 -7.82
C GLU A 39 7.16 6.90 -8.36
N THR A 40 8.48 6.79 -8.28
CA THR A 40 9.30 5.72 -8.84
C THR A 40 10.44 5.35 -7.90
N LEU A 41 10.54 4.08 -7.52
CA LEU A 41 11.61 3.56 -6.67
C LEU A 41 12.17 2.23 -7.17
N ASN A 42 13.46 1.98 -6.91
CA ASN A 42 14.04 0.65 -7.06
C ASN A 42 13.76 -0.22 -5.81
N PHE A 43 13.98 -1.53 -5.92
CA PHE A 43 13.73 -2.49 -4.83
C PHE A 43 14.43 -2.10 -3.52
N THR A 44 15.72 -1.78 -3.58
CA THR A 44 16.55 -1.43 -2.42
C THR A 44 16.02 -0.20 -1.70
N ASN A 45 15.60 0.82 -2.46
CA ASN A 45 15.03 2.04 -1.89
C ASN A 45 13.68 1.77 -1.21
N ILE A 46 12.80 0.97 -1.83
CA ILE A 46 11.53 0.56 -1.19
C ILE A 46 11.83 -0.15 0.13
N GLN A 47 12.72 -1.14 0.10
CA GLN A 47 13.06 -1.93 1.29
C GLN A 47 13.64 -1.06 2.41
N ASN A 48 14.61 -0.21 2.10
CA ASN A 48 15.29 0.63 3.08
C ASN A 48 14.35 1.68 3.68
N ARG A 49 13.45 2.25 2.88
CA ARG A 49 12.46 3.22 3.37
C ARG A 49 11.50 2.58 4.35
N ILE A 50 10.91 1.43 3.99
CA ILE A 50 9.99 0.71 4.87
C ILE A 50 10.69 0.29 6.17
N LYS A 51 11.93 -0.23 6.10
CA LYS A 51 12.72 -0.59 7.29
C LYS A 51 13.04 0.58 8.23
N LYS A 52 13.14 1.81 7.71
CA LYS A 52 13.37 3.01 8.54
C LYS A 52 12.11 3.42 9.32
N GLN A 53 10.94 2.97 8.87
CA GLN A 53 9.66 3.40 9.40
C GLN A 53 9.01 2.31 10.30
N SER A 54 9.38 1.05 10.10
CA SER A 54 8.89 -0.10 10.85
C SER A 54 10.01 -0.69 11.73
N GLU A 55 9.70 -1.02 12.99
CA GLU A 55 10.61 -1.77 13.88
C GLU A 55 10.81 -3.21 13.40
N GLU A 56 9.85 -3.74 12.63
CA GLU A 56 9.96 -5.07 12.04
C GLU A 56 10.79 -5.09 10.75
N ASN A 57 11.60 -6.14 10.60
CA ASN A 57 12.52 -6.31 9.49
C ASN A 57 11.80 -6.89 8.26
N LEU A 58 11.57 -6.05 7.23
CA LEU A 58 11.07 -6.50 5.93
C LEU A 58 12.15 -7.29 5.17
N SER A 59 11.98 -8.61 5.08
CA SER A 59 12.88 -9.48 4.33
C SER A 59 12.76 -9.24 2.82
N ALA A 60 13.84 -9.52 2.07
CA ALA A 60 13.84 -9.38 0.63
C ALA A 60 12.81 -10.30 -0.05
N THR A 61 12.66 -11.54 0.45
CA THR A 61 11.68 -12.50 -0.03
C THR A 61 10.25 -11.99 0.13
N VAL A 62 9.93 -11.42 1.29
CA VAL A 62 8.59 -10.88 1.57
C VAL A 62 8.29 -9.66 0.70
N LEU A 63 9.25 -8.75 0.53
CA LEU A 63 9.08 -7.60 -0.37
C LEU A 63 8.92 -8.05 -1.82
N SER A 64 9.72 -9.01 -2.28
CA SER A 64 9.62 -9.57 -3.63
C SER A 64 8.24 -10.17 -3.89
N GLY A 65 7.75 -11.03 -2.99
CA GLY A 65 6.41 -11.61 -3.11
C GLY A 65 5.29 -10.58 -3.04
N SER A 66 5.47 -9.52 -2.26
CA SER A 66 4.50 -8.41 -2.19
C SER A 66 4.47 -7.62 -3.49
N LEU A 67 5.63 -7.26 -4.05
CA LEU A 67 5.72 -6.58 -5.34
C LEU A 67 5.17 -7.43 -6.49
N SER A 68 5.44 -8.74 -6.52
CA SER A 68 4.84 -9.67 -7.49
C SER A 68 3.32 -9.68 -7.39
N THR A 69 2.77 -9.79 -6.17
CA THR A 69 1.32 -9.73 -5.95
C THR A 69 0.76 -8.40 -6.48
N LEU A 70 1.40 -7.27 -6.15
CA LEU A 70 0.89 -5.95 -6.57
C LEU A 70 1.00 -5.73 -8.07
N GLU A 71 2.02 -6.30 -8.72
CA GLU A 71 2.16 -6.32 -10.18
C GLU A 71 1.07 -7.18 -10.84
N GLU A 72 0.84 -8.40 -10.36
CA GLU A 72 -0.23 -9.29 -10.82
C GLU A 72 -1.63 -8.67 -10.66
N GLN A 73 -1.83 -7.89 -9.59
CA GLN A 73 -3.08 -7.15 -9.35
C GLN A 73 -3.19 -5.85 -10.16
N GLY A 74 -2.16 -5.49 -10.94
CA GLY A 74 -2.13 -4.27 -11.74
C GLY A 74 -2.10 -2.99 -10.91
N ILE A 75 -1.61 -3.05 -9.66
CA ILE A 75 -1.46 -1.91 -8.75
C ILE A 75 -0.08 -1.26 -8.92
N VAL A 76 0.94 -2.08 -9.15
CA VAL A 76 2.33 -1.65 -9.36
C VAL A 76 2.77 -2.03 -10.77
N LYS A 77 3.51 -1.13 -11.42
CA LYS A 77 4.19 -1.38 -12.69
C LYS A 77 5.68 -1.49 -12.46
N ARG A 78 6.27 -2.61 -12.90
CA ARG A 78 7.72 -2.81 -12.97
C ARG A 78 8.24 -2.36 -14.34
N LYS A 79 9.31 -1.58 -14.36
CA LYS A 79 9.98 -1.13 -15.60
C LYS A 79 11.47 -1.44 -15.52
N VAL A 80 11.99 -2.07 -16.57
CA VAL A 80 13.42 -2.28 -16.78
C VAL A 80 14.00 -1.00 -17.40
N LEU A 81 14.96 -0.36 -16.74
CA LEU A 81 15.65 0.85 -17.21
C LEU A 81 16.89 0.53 -18.04
N SER A 82 17.55 -0.60 -17.78
CA SER A 82 18.74 -1.04 -18.50
C SER A 82 18.73 -2.55 -18.60
N GLU A 83 18.84 -3.05 -19.83
CA GLU A 83 19.03 -4.48 -20.13
C GLU A 83 20.52 -4.88 -20.04
N LYS A 84 21.43 -3.91 -20.00
CA LYS A 84 22.87 -4.13 -19.79
C LYS A 84 23.22 -4.11 -18.30
N MET A 85 24.24 -4.89 -17.92
CA MET A 85 24.69 -5.03 -16.54
C MET A 85 25.28 -3.72 -15.97
N PRO A 86 24.91 -3.33 -14.72
CA PRO A 86 23.91 -3.98 -13.88
C PRO A 86 22.47 -3.68 -14.37
N ILE A 87 21.63 -4.72 -14.44
CA ILE A 87 20.21 -4.57 -14.79
C ILE A 87 19.55 -3.66 -13.75
N ARG A 88 18.92 -2.58 -14.21
CA ARG A 88 18.24 -1.62 -13.35
C ARG A 88 16.74 -1.75 -13.53
N VAL A 89 16.03 -1.91 -12.41
CA VAL A 89 14.57 -2.01 -12.37
C VAL A 89 14.00 -1.00 -11.40
N ILE A 90 12.86 -0.44 -11.78
CA ILE A 90 12.09 0.48 -10.97
C ILE A 90 10.63 0.01 -10.90
N TYR A 91 9.96 0.46 -9.87
CA TYR A 91 8.55 0.23 -9.61
C TYR A 91 7.86 1.58 -9.47
N SER A 92 6.63 1.66 -9.95
CA SER A 92 5.77 2.85 -9.88
C SER A 92 4.32 2.40 -9.73
N LEU A 93 3.44 3.26 -9.21
CA LEU A 93 2.01 2.96 -9.19
C LEU A 93 1.41 3.04 -10.59
N THR A 94 0.48 2.14 -10.88
CA THR A 94 -0.47 2.31 -12.00
C THR A 94 -1.57 3.31 -11.59
N GLU A 95 -2.47 3.63 -12.51
CA GLU A 95 -3.66 4.42 -12.19
C GLU A 95 -4.49 3.79 -11.07
N LYS A 96 -4.76 2.48 -11.17
CA LYS A 96 -5.40 1.67 -10.12
C LYS A 96 -4.65 1.77 -8.78
N GLY A 97 -3.32 1.85 -8.81
CA GLY A 97 -2.52 2.00 -7.61
C GLY A 97 -2.59 3.39 -6.98
N LYS A 98 -2.73 4.45 -7.79
CA LYS A 98 -2.95 5.82 -7.32
C LYS A 98 -4.32 5.98 -6.68
N GLU A 99 -5.38 5.49 -7.34
CA GLU A 99 -6.74 5.44 -6.76
C GLU A 99 -6.77 4.68 -5.43
N LEU A 100 -5.96 3.61 -5.31
CA LEU A 100 -5.82 2.92 -4.05
C LEU A 100 -5.17 3.81 -2.97
N GLY A 101 -4.17 4.61 -3.33
CA GLY A 101 -3.59 5.62 -2.44
C GLY A 101 -4.65 6.57 -1.87
N GLU A 102 -5.57 7.05 -2.71
CA GLU A 102 -6.68 7.90 -2.28
C GLU A 102 -7.66 7.19 -1.34
N LEU A 103 -7.94 5.91 -1.59
CA LEU A 103 -8.76 5.11 -0.67
C LEU A 103 -8.08 4.96 0.70
N LEU A 104 -6.76 4.73 0.72
CA LEU A 104 -5.99 4.68 1.97
C LEU A 104 -6.05 6.01 2.72
N ASN A 105 -6.10 7.16 2.03
CA ASN A 105 -6.34 8.45 2.66
C ASN A 105 -7.68 8.51 3.39
N LYS A 106 -8.75 8.08 2.72
CA LYS A 106 -10.09 8.06 3.31
C LYS A 106 -10.15 7.16 4.55
N ILE A 107 -9.41 6.05 4.52
CA ILE A 107 -9.25 5.17 5.69
C ILE A 107 -8.49 5.89 6.81
N ASP A 108 -7.42 6.63 6.53
CA ASP A 108 -6.69 7.38 7.55
C ASP A 108 -7.55 8.48 8.18
N ILE A 109 -8.29 9.26 7.37
CA ILE A 109 -9.22 10.29 7.86
C ILE A 109 -10.29 9.67 8.76
N TRP A 110 -10.87 8.55 8.35
CA TRP A 110 -11.84 7.82 9.16
C TRP A 110 -11.20 7.32 10.47
N THR A 111 -10.00 6.76 10.40
CA THR A 111 -9.26 6.28 11.57
C THR A 111 -8.99 7.44 12.55
N ASN A 112 -8.52 8.58 12.06
CA ASN A 112 -8.30 9.80 12.84
C ASN A 112 -9.57 10.29 13.55
N LYS A 113 -10.72 10.21 12.88
CA LYS A 113 -12.01 10.65 13.44
C LYS A 113 -12.42 9.81 14.65
N TRP A 114 -12.10 8.53 14.65
CA TRP A 114 -12.54 7.57 15.67
C TRP A 114 -11.42 7.08 16.60
N GLU A 115 -10.19 7.57 16.44
CA GLU A 115 -9.05 7.26 17.30
C GLU A 115 -9.30 7.72 18.75
N ASN A 116 -9.08 6.81 19.69
CA ASN A 116 -9.05 7.12 21.12
C ASN A 116 -7.75 7.86 21.49
N ASN A 117 -7.62 8.27 22.75
CA ASN A 117 -6.43 9.00 23.22
C ASN A 117 -5.12 8.22 23.04
N ASP A 118 -5.17 6.88 23.03
CA ASP A 118 -3.99 6.05 22.81
C ASP A 118 -3.56 6.04 21.34
N GLY A 119 -4.51 6.04 20.40
CA GLY A 119 -4.26 6.22 18.97
C GLY A 119 -3.59 7.57 18.66
N LYS A 120 -4.11 8.65 19.26
CA LYS A 120 -3.53 10.00 19.13
C LYS A 120 -2.08 10.05 19.61
N LYS A 121 -1.80 9.51 20.81
CA LYS A 121 -0.44 9.42 21.38
C LYS A 121 0.50 8.56 20.53
N HIS A 122 0.00 7.48 19.93
CA HIS A 122 0.78 6.64 19.02
C HIS A 122 1.17 7.43 17.76
N ARG A 123 0.21 8.12 17.13
CA ARG A 123 0.43 8.92 15.91
C ARG A 123 1.46 10.03 16.09
N GLU A 124 1.49 10.68 17.25
CA GLU A 124 2.52 11.68 17.61
C GLU A 124 3.94 11.12 17.63
N LYS A 125 4.12 9.81 17.79
CA LYS A 125 5.42 9.15 17.94
C LYS A 125 5.76 8.24 16.76
N CYS A 126 4.74 7.77 16.04
CA CYS A 126 4.88 6.81 14.95
C CYS A 126 5.34 7.50 13.66
N LYS A 127 6.49 7.07 13.13
CA LYS A 127 7.04 7.58 11.86
C LYS A 127 6.13 7.25 10.67
N LEU A 128 5.40 6.13 10.72
CA LEU A 128 4.48 5.69 9.68
C LEU A 128 3.20 6.54 9.64
N CYS A 129 2.57 6.76 10.80
CA CYS A 129 1.33 7.55 10.89
C CYS A 129 1.54 9.04 10.55
N LYS A 130 2.79 9.52 10.59
CA LYS A 130 3.17 10.89 10.21
C LYS A 130 3.39 11.09 8.71
N GLN A 131 3.52 10.02 7.93
CA GLN A 131 3.64 10.10 6.47
C GLN A 131 2.30 10.09 5.74
N LEU A 132 1.28 9.48 6.34
CA LEU A 132 -0.09 9.48 5.85
C LEU A 132 -0.73 10.88 5.66
N PRO A 133 -0.46 11.93 6.47
CA PRO A 133 -1.18 13.19 6.36
C PRO A 133 -0.67 14.18 5.30
N HIS A 134 0.57 14.06 4.81
CA HIS A 134 1.14 15.09 3.92
C HIS A 134 1.17 14.70 2.43
N LEU A 135 0.99 13.41 2.11
CA LEU A 135 1.07 12.91 0.73
C LEU A 135 -0.28 12.83 0.01
N LEU A 136 -1.36 13.14 0.72
CA LEU A 136 -2.72 12.84 0.27
C LEU A 136 -3.63 14.09 0.25
N VAL A 137 -3.08 15.25 0.61
CA VAL A 137 -3.81 16.54 0.57
C VAL A 137 -3.68 17.22 -0.79
N GLU A 138 -2.58 16.99 -1.52
CA GLU A 138 -2.34 17.66 -2.82
C GLU A 138 -3.12 17.03 -3.99
N VAL A 139 -3.58 15.78 -3.88
CA VAL A 139 -4.29 15.09 -4.98
C VAL A 139 -5.76 15.53 -5.11
N ILE A 140 -6.34 16.12 -4.07
CA ILE A 140 -7.76 16.55 -4.05
C ILE A 140 -7.93 18.04 -4.43
N ALA A 141 -6.84 18.73 -4.76
CA ALA A 141 -6.88 20.16 -5.11
C ALA A 141 -7.07 20.45 -6.61
N GLU A 142 -7.03 19.43 -7.48
CA GLU A 142 -7.14 19.59 -8.94
C GLU A 142 -8.24 18.74 -9.60
N SER A 143 -9.26 18.31 -8.84
CA SER A 143 -10.43 17.58 -9.36
C SER A 143 -11.73 18.38 -9.27
#